data_AF-A0A522U0I3-F1
#
_entry.id   AF-A0A522U0I3-F1
#
_cell.length_a   1.000
_cell.length_b   1.000
_cell.length_c   1.000
_cell.angle_alpha   90.00
_cell.angle_beta   90.00
_cell.angle_gamma   90.00
#
_symmetry.space_group_name_H-M   'P 1'
#
loop_
_entity.id
_entity.type
_entity.pdbx_description
1 polymer ?
#
loop_
_entity_poly.entity_id
_entity_poly.type
_entity_poly.pdbx_seq_one_letter_code
_entity_poly.pdbx_strand_id
1 'polypeptide(L)'
;MTNEMPKTLNAIRALALKDLEAASDEDIRAELAAEGIDPDQLAASIALNLDDVLAAGLRQHAAAAKVAMQVRTAPKKSLRPTLDRIKERIAQAFAAEPQLATAFREGSRQSDADLETLYDDLVLMGKIPDADDYR
;
A
#
# COMPACT_ATOMS: atom_id res chain seq x y z
N MET A 1 -0.29 -6.50 -44.86
CA MET A 1 -1.22 -5.40 -45.19
C MET A 1 -1.76 -4.70 -43.92
N THR A 2 -0.94 -4.52 -42.88
CA THR A 2 -1.38 -4.04 -41.55
C THR A 2 -0.73 -2.73 -41.10
N ASN A 3 0.24 -2.20 -41.87
CA ASN A 3 1.02 -1.03 -41.48
C ASN A 3 0.54 0.28 -42.10
N GLU A 4 -0.51 0.24 -42.93
CA GLU A 4 -1.05 1.43 -43.61
C GLU A 4 -2.11 2.14 -42.74
N MET A 5 -2.99 1.39 -42.07
CA MET A 5 -3.97 1.93 -41.12
C MET A 5 -3.35 2.79 -39.98
N PRO A 6 -2.29 2.34 -39.26
CA PRO A 6 -1.69 3.16 -38.22
C PRO A 6 -0.99 4.40 -38.80
N LYS A 7 -0.38 4.30 -39.99
CA LYS A 7 0.21 5.45 -40.67
C LYS A 7 -0.83 6.47 -41.09
N THR A 8 -1.97 6.04 -41.63
CA THR A 8 -3.06 6.93 -42.02
C THR A 8 -3.67 7.63 -40.80
N LEU A 9 -3.88 6.91 -39.69
CA LEU A 9 -4.37 7.53 -38.45
C LEU A 9 -3.38 8.56 -37.88
N ASN A 10 -2.08 8.28 -37.93
CA ASN A 10 -1.06 9.24 -37.51
C ASN A 10 -1.01 10.47 -38.42
N ALA A 11 -1.20 10.30 -39.73
CA ALA A 11 -1.26 11.41 -40.68
C ALA A 11 -2.51 12.29 -40.46
N ILE A 12 -3.67 11.67 -40.21
CA ILE A 12 -4.90 12.39 -39.86
C ILE A 12 -4.71 13.16 -38.55
N ARG A 13 -4.12 12.53 -37.54
CA ARG A 13 -3.82 13.18 -36.26
C ARG A 13 -2.89 14.38 -36.45
N ALA A 14 -1.83 14.23 -37.24
CA ALA A 14 -0.89 15.31 -37.51
C ALA A 14 -1.57 16.49 -38.22
N LEU A 15 -2.47 16.20 -39.16
CA LEU A 15 -3.26 17.23 -39.85
C LEU A 15 -4.23 17.93 -38.89
N ALA A 16 -4.96 17.17 -38.07
CA ALA A 16 -5.89 17.72 -37.09
C ALA A 16 -5.18 18.59 -36.04
N LEU A 17 -3.98 18.20 -35.58
CA LEU A 17 -3.18 19.01 -34.67
C LEU A 17 -2.73 20.32 -35.31
N LYS A 18 -2.29 20.28 -36.57
CA LYS A 18 -1.88 21.48 -37.30
C LYS A 18 -3.04 22.45 -37.52
N ASP A 19 -4.23 21.91 -37.77
CA ASP A 19 -5.46 22.69 -37.92
C ASP A 19 -5.84 23.36 -36.59
N LEU A 20 -5.81 22.59 -35.50
CA LEU A 20 -6.04 23.10 -34.15
C LEU A 20 -5.04 24.17 -33.73
N GLU A 21 -3.75 24.02 -34.08
CA GLU A 21 -2.71 25.02 -33.82
C GLU A 21 -2.90 26.31 -34.65
N ALA A 22 -3.57 26.22 -35.80
CA ALA A 22 -3.85 27.35 -36.67
C ALA A 22 -5.16 28.07 -36.30
N ALA A 23 -6.08 27.40 -35.63
CA ALA A 23 -7.34 27.96 -35.15
C ALA A 23 -7.11 28.98 -34.03
N SER A 24 -7.85 30.07 -34.03
CA SER A 24 -7.83 31.02 -32.92
C SER A 24 -8.75 30.53 -31.79
N ASP A 25 -8.51 31.00 -30.57
CA ASP A 25 -9.39 30.73 -29.43
C ASP A 25 -10.85 31.11 -29.69
N GLU A 26 -11.08 32.16 -30.49
CA GLU A 26 -12.42 32.62 -30.84
C GLU A 26 -13.11 31.68 -31.83
N ASP A 27 -12.37 31.16 -32.81
CA ASP A 27 -12.88 30.16 -33.76
C ASP A 27 -13.26 28.87 -33.02
N ILE A 28 -12.40 28.42 -32.09
CA ILE A 28 -12.66 27.23 -31.27
C ILE A 28 -13.92 27.42 -30.40
N ARG A 29 -14.10 28.59 -29.79
CA ARG A 29 -15.32 28.88 -29.01
C ARG A 29 -16.56 28.93 -29.89
N ALA A 30 -16.47 29.51 -31.08
CA ALA A 30 -17.60 29.60 -32.00
C ALA A 30 -18.04 28.21 -32.49
N GLU A 31 -17.08 27.32 -32.78
CA GLU A 31 -17.36 25.93 -33.15
C GLU A 31 -18.02 25.15 -32.00
N LEU A 32 -17.48 25.24 -30.78
CA LEU A 32 -18.08 24.61 -29.61
C LEU A 32 -19.50 25.12 -29.35
N ALA A 33 -19.72 26.44 -29.46
CA ALA A 33 -21.03 27.04 -29.30
C ALA A 33 -22.01 26.59 -30.40
N ALA A 34 -21.55 26.41 -31.64
CA ALA A 34 -22.37 25.88 -32.74
C ALA A 34 -22.80 24.42 -32.49
N GLU A 35 -21.99 23.64 -31.78
CA GLU A 35 -22.32 22.29 -31.31
C GLU A 35 -23.16 22.29 -30.02
N GLY A 36 -23.48 23.46 -29.46
CA GLY A 36 -24.23 23.62 -28.22
C GLY A 36 -23.42 23.32 -26.95
N ILE A 37 -22.08 23.28 -27.07
CA ILE A 37 -21.16 23.05 -25.97
C ILE A 37 -20.72 24.41 -25.41
N ASP A 38 -21.06 24.66 -24.14
CA ASP A 38 -20.52 25.78 -23.38
C ASP A 38 -19.25 25.32 -22.64
N PRO A 39 -18.05 25.81 -23.03
CA PRO A 39 -16.79 25.38 -22.43
C PRO A 39 -16.68 25.76 -20.94
N ASP A 40 -17.29 26.86 -20.52
CA ASP A 40 -17.24 27.29 -19.12
C ASP A 40 -18.14 26.40 -18.25
N GLN A 41 -19.32 26.04 -18.74
CA GLN A 41 -20.18 25.06 -18.07
C GLN A 41 -19.55 23.67 -18.01
N LEU A 42 -18.88 23.24 -19.09
CA LEU A 42 -18.17 21.98 -19.11
C LEU A 42 -17.03 21.97 -18.08
N ALA A 43 -16.22 23.03 -18.04
CA ALA A 43 -15.16 23.17 -17.05
C ALA A 43 -15.68 23.16 -15.61
N ALA A 44 -16.78 23.88 -15.34
CA ALA A 44 -17.45 23.88 -14.04
C ALA A 44 -17.95 22.48 -13.66
N SER A 45 -18.54 21.74 -14.60
CA SER A 45 -19.01 20.38 -14.35
C SER A 45 -17.87 19.41 -14.02
N ILE A 46 -16.72 19.55 -14.70
CA ILE A 46 -15.53 18.73 -14.42
C ILE A 46 -15.00 19.06 -13.03
N ALA A 47 -14.87 20.34 -12.70
CA ALA A 47 -14.39 20.79 -11.40
C ALA A 47 -15.26 20.26 -10.25
N LEU A 48 -16.59 20.32 -10.39
CA LEU A 48 -17.53 19.80 -9.40
C LEU A 48 -17.38 18.29 -9.15
N ASN A 49 -17.07 17.52 -10.19
CA ASN A 49 -16.94 16.06 -10.10
C ASN A 49 -15.52 15.59 -9.75
N LEU A 50 -14.52 16.47 -9.86
CA LEU A 50 -13.11 16.11 -9.68
C LEU A 50 -12.84 15.62 -8.26
N ASP A 51 -13.38 16.32 -7.27
CA ASP A 51 -13.20 15.99 -5.85
C ASP A 51 -13.76 14.60 -5.53
N ASP A 52 -14.92 14.24 -6.08
CA ASP A 52 -15.53 12.93 -5.88
C ASP A 52 -14.73 11.81 -6.55
N VAL A 53 -14.21 12.04 -7.75
CA VAL A 53 -13.35 11.08 -8.46
C VAL A 53 -12.04 10.85 -7.73
N LEU A 54 -11.40 11.93 -7.26
CA LEU A 54 -10.17 11.85 -6.47
C LEU A 54 -10.41 11.14 -5.14
N ALA A 55 -11.50 11.48 -4.44
CA ALA A 55 -11.87 10.82 -3.20
C ALA A 55 -12.13 9.32 -3.41
N ALA A 56 -12.81 8.93 -4.49
CA ALA A 56 -13.03 7.53 -4.85
C ALA A 56 -11.70 6.79 -5.11
N GLY A 57 -10.79 7.40 -5.87
CA GLY A 57 -9.46 6.84 -6.15
C GLY A 57 -8.63 6.65 -4.88
N LEU A 58 -8.60 7.63 -3.99
CA LEU A 58 -7.90 7.55 -2.70
C LEU A 58 -8.47 6.43 -1.81
N ARG A 59 -9.80 6.30 -1.72
CA ARG A 59 -10.44 5.22 -0.96
C ARG A 59 -10.09 3.85 -1.52
N GLN A 60 -10.09 3.70 -2.85
CA GLN A 60 -9.73 2.44 -3.50
C GLN A 60 -8.26 2.08 -3.22
N HIS A 61 -7.35 3.05 -3.30
CA HIS A 61 -5.94 2.84 -2.98
C HIS A 61 -5.74 2.46 -1.51
N ALA A 62 -6.43 3.12 -0.58
CA ALA A 62 -6.39 2.78 0.84
C ALA A 62 -6.95 1.37 1.12
N ALA A 63 -8.04 0.99 0.44
CA ALA A 63 -8.59 -0.36 0.55
C ALA A 63 -7.61 -1.43 0.03
N ALA A 64 -6.99 -1.20 -1.12
CA ALA A 64 -5.97 -2.08 -1.68
C ALA A 64 -4.74 -2.20 -0.75
N ALA A 65 -4.27 -1.08 -0.19
CA ALA A 65 -3.18 -1.06 0.77
C ALA A 65 -3.51 -1.84 2.04
N LYS A 66 -4.74 -1.71 2.57
CA LYS A 66 -5.21 -2.48 3.73
C LYS A 66 -5.21 -3.98 3.46
N VAL A 67 -5.69 -4.41 2.29
CA VAL A 67 -5.66 -5.82 1.89
C VAL A 67 -4.22 -6.33 1.78
N ALA A 68 -3.33 -5.57 1.14
CA ALA A 68 -1.92 -5.93 1.04
C ALA A 68 -1.25 -6.04 2.42
N MET A 69 -1.62 -5.19 3.37
CA MET A 69 -1.11 -5.24 4.75
C MET A 69 -1.62 -6.48 5.49
N GLN A 70 -2.90 -6.84 5.34
CA GLN A 70 -3.48 -8.05 5.95
C GLN A 70 -2.85 -9.34 5.42
N VAL A 71 -2.47 -9.39 4.14
CA VAL A 71 -1.74 -10.53 3.57
C VAL A 71 -0.34 -10.67 4.19
N ARG A 72 0.31 -9.55 4.55
CA ARG A 72 1.62 -9.55 5.22
C ARG A 72 1.55 -9.87 6.71
N THR A 73 0.41 -9.61 7.37
CA THR A 73 0.19 -9.93 8.79
C THR A 73 -0.62 -11.20 9.00
N ALA A 74 -0.70 -12.10 8.01
CA ALA A 74 -1.19 -13.44 8.28
C ALA A 74 -0.34 -14.03 9.41
N PRO A 75 -0.92 -14.36 10.58
CA PRO A 75 -0.14 -14.89 11.69
C PRO A 75 0.50 -16.17 11.19
N LYS A 76 1.84 -16.18 11.10
CA LYS A 76 2.58 -17.43 10.96
C LYS A 76 2.06 -18.31 12.09
N LYS A 77 1.45 -19.44 11.75
CA LYS A 77 1.27 -20.53 12.70
C LYS A 77 2.67 -21.07 12.97
N SER A 78 3.50 -20.31 13.69
CA SER A 78 4.67 -20.87 14.33
C SER A 78 4.11 -21.94 15.25
N LEU A 79 4.58 -23.17 15.07
CA LEU A 79 4.32 -24.26 16.01
C LEU A 79 4.94 -23.81 17.33
N ARG A 80 4.17 -23.08 18.15
CA ARG A 80 4.64 -22.59 19.45
C ARG A 80 5.28 -23.76 20.18
N PRO A 81 6.57 -23.66 20.54
CA PRO A 81 7.21 -24.68 21.35
C PRO A 81 6.40 -24.86 22.63
N THR A 82 6.46 -26.06 23.23
CA THR A 82 5.84 -26.30 24.53
C THR A 82 6.33 -25.26 25.55
N LEU A 83 5.49 -24.95 26.53
CA LEU A 83 5.75 -23.90 27.51
C LEU A 83 7.07 -24.09 28.27
N ASP A 84 7.48 -25.34 28.49
CA ASP A 84 8.79 -25.68 29.08
C ASP A 84 9.96 -25.26 28.18
N ARG A 85 9.83 -25.42 26.87
CA ARG A 85 10.84 -25.03 25.88
C ARG A 85 10.92 -23.51 25.70
N ILE A 86 9.80 -22.82 25.90
CA ILE A 86 9.76 -21.36 25.97
C ILE A 86 10.58 -20.87 27.18
N LYS A 87 10.32 -21.43 28.37
CA LYS A 87 11.06 -21.10 29.61
C LYS A 87 12.57 -21.32 29.45
N GLU A 88 12.97 -22.42 28.83
CA GLU A 88 14.38 -22.73 28.58
C GLU A 88 15.04 -21.71 27.64
N ARG A 89 14.38 -21.33 26.55
CA ARG A 89 14.92 -20.35 25.59
C ARG A 89 15.03 -18.94 26.17
N ILE A 90 14.05 -18.53 26.98
CA ILE A 90 14.10 -17.26 27.72
C ILE A 90 15.29 -17.28 28.69
N ALA A 91 15.50 -18.38 29.42
CA ALA A 91 16.64 -18.52 30.33
C ALA A 91 17.99 -18.46 29.60
N GLN A 92 18.09 -19.08 28.41
CA GLN A 92 19.29 -19.00 27.56
C GLN A 92 19.54 -17.57 27.05
N ALA A 93 18.50 -16.86 26.62
CA ALA A 93 18.62 -15.46 26.20
C ALA A 93 19.06 -14.53 27.34
N PHE A 94 18.55 -14.76 28.55
CA PHE A 94 18.97 -14.03 29.75
C PHE A 94 20.39 -14.35 30.20
N ALA A 95 20.86 -15.58 29.96
CA ALA A 95 22.24 -15.96 30.20
C ALA A 95 23.21 -15.32 29.18
N ALA A 96 22.78 -15.18 27.92
CA ALA A 96 23.54 -14.53 26.86
C ALA A 96 23.60 -13.00 27.02
N GLU A 97 22.49 -12.38 27.44
CA GLU A 97 22.38 -10.94 27.66
C GLU A 97 21.77 -10.62 29.04
N PRO A 98 22.61 -10.53 30.09
CA PRO A 98 22.16 -10.25 31.46
C PRO A 98 21.40 -8.93 31.62
N GLN A 99 21.58 -7.99 30.70
CA GLN A 99 20.87 -6.70 30.68
C GLN A 99 19.37 -6.87 30.39
N LEU A 100 18.99 -7.88 29.61
CA LEU A 100 17.59 -8.23 29.39
C LEU A 100 16.96 -8.66 30.71
N ALA A 101 17.64 -9.54 31.46
CA ALA A 101 17.17 -10.07 32.74
C ALA A 101 16.89 -9.00 33.80
N THR A 102 17.62 -7.89 33.78
CA THR A 102 17.42 -6.77 34.72
C THR A 102 16.07 -6.09 34.55
N ALA A 103 15.57 -6.00 33.30
CA ALA A 103 14.24 -5.47 33.01
C ALA A 103 13.09 -6.41 33.44
N PHE A 104 13.40 -7.70 33.65
CA PHE A 104 12.41 -8.74 34.02
C PHE A 104 12.35 -9.05 35.52
N ARG A 105 13.30 -8.53 36.32
CA ARG A 105 13.41 -8.87 37.76
C ARG A 105 12.46 -8.11 38.68
N GLU A 106 11.75 -7.09 38.20
CA GLU A 106 11.08 -6.12 39.07
C GLU A 106 9.59 -6.35 39.37
N GLY A 107 8.96 -7.45 38.96
CA GLY A 107 7.56 -7.67 39.32
C GLY A 107 6.98 -9.05 39.08
N SER A 108 6.81 -9.79 40.18
CA SER A 108 5.87 -10.92 40.37
C SER A 108 6.01 -12.17 39.47
N ARG A 109 5.49 -13.29 39.98
CA ARG A 109 5.42 -14.57 39.26
C ARG A 109 4.62 -14.37 37.97
N GLN A 110 5.32 -14.29 36.84
CA GLN A 110 4.69 -14.20 35.52
C GLN A 110 3.82 -15.44 35.29
N SER A 111 2.61 -15.21 34.80
CA SER A 111 1.72 -16.29 34.40
C SER A 111 2.25 -16.97 33.13
N ASP A 112 1.78 -18.18 32.86
CA ASP A 112 2.14 -18.92 31.65
C ASP A 112 1.84 -18.11 30.36
N ALA A 113 0.80 -17.26 30.37
CA ALA A 113 0.48 -16.36 29.25
C ALA A 113 1.44 -15.17 29.11
N ASP A 114 1.96 -14.66 30.23
CA ASP A 114 2.96 -13.58 30.22
C ASP A 114 4.29 -14.08 29.64
N LEU A 115 4.65 -15.33 29.95
CA LEU A 115 5.85 -15.99 29.41
C LEU A 115 5.76 -16.26 27.91
N GLU A 116 4.57 -16.61 27.40
CA GLU A 116 4.34 -16.76 25.96
C GLU A 116 4.45 -15.43 25.21
N THR A 117 3.86 -14.36 25.76
CA THR A 117 3.93 -13.02 25.18
C THR A 117 5.38 -12.52 25.14
N LEU A 118 6.12 -12.74 26.23
CA LEU A 118 7.53 -12.41 26.32
C LEU A 118 8.39 -13.17 25.31
N TYR A 119 8.11 -14.44 25.08
CA TYR A 119 8.81 -15.22 24.06
C TYR A 119 8.61 -14.63 22.67
N ASP A 120 7.37 -14.28 22.33
CA ASP A 120 7.05 -13.68 21.03
C ASP A 120 7.77 -12.33 20.86
N ASP A 121 7.85 -11.51 21.91
CA ASP A 121 8.58 -10.24 21.91
C ASP A 121 10.10 -10.45 21.73
N LEU A 122 10.70 -11.44 22.41
CA LEU A 122 12.14 -11.73 22.30
C LEU A 122 12.52 -12.34 20.95
N VAL A 123 11.63 -13.12 20.32
CA VAL A 123 11.79 -13.59 18.94
C VAL A 123 11.69 -12.41 17.97
N LEU A 124 10.72 -11.50 18.16
CA LEU A 124 10.54 -10.31 17.33
C LEU A 124 11.73 -9.34 17.42
N MET A 125 12.36 -9.24 18.59
CA MET A 125 13.61 -8.48 18.79
C MET A 125 14.85 -9.19 18.25
N GLY A 126 14.73 -10.40 17.70
CA GLY A 126 15.85 -11.20 17.18
C GLY A 126 16.81 -11.71 18.25
N LYS A 127 16.39 -11.71 19.52
CA LYS A 127 17.20 -12.15 20.68
C LYS A 127 17.09 -13.65 20.91
N ILE A 128 15.98 -14.25 20.47
CA ILE A 128 15.83 -15.70 20.37
C ILE A 128 15.72 -16.03 18.88
N PRO A 129 16.60 -16.87 18.31
CA PRO A 129 16.47 -17.31 16.93
C PRO A 129 15.15 -18.05 16.74
N ASP A 130 14.41 -17.68 15.69
CA ASP A 130 13.15 -18.32 15.37
C ASP A 130 13.43 -19.82 15.12
N ALA A 131 12.54 -20.70 15.60
CA ALA A 131 12.77 -22.15 15.45
C ALA A 131 12.78 -22.59 13.97
N ASP A 132 12.35 -21.71 13.07
CA ASP A 132 12.35 -21.87 11.61
C ASP A 132 13.64 -21.36 10.92
N ASP A 133 14.60 -20.73 11.63
CA ASP A 133 15.88 -20.27 11.06
C ASP A 133 16.93 -21.40 10.88
N TYR A 134 16.59 -22.64 11.24
CA TYR A 134 17.36 -23.83 10.83
C TYR A 134 16.84 -24.36 9.48
N ARG A 135 17.17 -23.66 8.40
CA ARG A 135 17.13 -24.21 7.04
C ARG A 135 18.35 -23.79 6.23
#